data_AF-A0A8S3ZK72-F1
#
_entry.id   AF-A0A8S3ZK72-F1
#
_cell.length_a   1.000
_cell.length_b   1.000
_cell.length_c   1.000
_cell.angle_alpha   90.00
_cell.angle_beta   90.00
_cell.angle_gamma   90.00
#
_symmetry.space_group_name_H-M   'P 1'
#
loop_
_entity.id
_entity.type
_entity.pdbx_description
1 polymer ?
#
loop_
_entity_poly.entity_id
_entity_poly.type
_entity_poly.pdbx_seq_one_letter_code
_entity_poly.pdbx_strand_id
1 'polypeptide(L)' 'DDVSPTLKNGGATVSDYELCKKAYRKELTPNMFCAGTQEGTPAPCHGDSGRPYLSELR' A
#
# COMPACT_ATOMS: atom_id res chain seq x y z
N ASP A 1 3.83 -2.39 -22.07
CA ASP A 1 4.71 -2.23 -20.90
C ASP A 1 4.25 -1.02 -20.08
N ASP A 2 3.46 -1.26 -19.05
CA ASP A 2 2.82 -0.21 -18.22
C ASP A 2 3.67 0.12 -16.96
N VAL A 3 4.98 -0.08 -17.06
CA VAL A 3 5.93 0.14 -15.97
C VAL A 3 6.79 1.35 -16.33
N SER A 4 6.88 2.32 -15.41
CA SER A 4 7.68 3.52 -15.63
C SER A 4 9.17 3.17 -15.80
N PRO A 5 9.89 3.79 -16.77
CA PRO A 5 11.33 3.59 -16.94
C PRO A 5 12.17 4.26 -15.86
N THR A 6 11.55 5.01 -14.95
CA THR A 6 12.23 5.76 -13.89
C THR A 6 11.68 5.38 -12.52
N LEU A 7 12.55 5.36 -11.52
CA LEU A 7 12.15 5.11 -10.13
C LEU A 7 11.20 6.21 -9.64
N LYS A 8 10.10 5.80 -9.01
CA LYS A 8 9.13 6.70 -8.37
C LYS A 8 9.11 6.47 -6.87
N ASN A 9 8.81 7.53 -6.13
CA ASN A 9 8.45 7.47 -4.72
C ASN A 9 6.96 7.78 -4.56
N GLY A 10 6.32 7.09 -3.63
CA GLY A 10 4.93 7.34 -3.22
C GLY A 10 4.88 7.45 -1.71
N GLY A 11 4.03 8.33 -1.19
CA GLY A 11 3.76 8.44 0.24
C GLY A 11 2.43 7.77 0.56
N ALA A 12 2.40 6.91 1.57
CA ALA A 12 1.18 6.30 2.06
C ALA A 12 1.27 6.11 3.58
N THR A 13 0.16 6.34 4.29
CA THR A 13 0.04 6.10 5.72
C THR A 13 -0.57 4.73 5.98
N VAL A 14 -0.15 4.05 7.06
CA VAL A 14 -0.76 2.79 7.47
C VAL A 14 -2.23 3.04 7.84
N SER A 15 -3.13 2.27 7.24
CA SER A 15 -4.58 2.36 7.47
C SER A 15 -4.99 1.46 8.65
N ASP A 16 -6.14 1.75 9.25
CA ASP A 16 -6.73 0.87 10.26
C ASP A 16 -6.99 -0.55 9.72
N TYR A 17 -6.56 -1.56 10.48
CA TYR A 17 -6.63 -2.96 10.03
C TYR A 17 -8.07 -3.47 9.89
N GLU A 18 -8.97 -3.08 10.80
CA GLU A 18 -10.37 -3.53 10.76
C GLU A 18 -11.13 -2.85 9.61
N LEU A 19 -10.83 -1.59 9.32
CA LEU A 19 -11.31 -0.92 8.12
C LEU A 19 -10.81 -1.62 6.86
N CYS A 20 -9.51 -1.96 6.81
CA CYS A 20 -8.95 -2.66 5.65
C CYS A 20 -9.56 -4.06 5.46
N LYS A 21 -9.72 -4.81 6.55
CA LYS A 21 -10.37 -6.12 6.53
C LYS A 21 -11.81 -6.05 6.05
N LYS A 22 -12.55 -4.98 6.37
CA LYS A 22 -13.90 -4.76 5.82
C LYS A 22 -13.87 -4.50 4.31
N ALA A 23 -12.90 -3.72 3.82
CA ALA A 23 -12.74 -3.41 2.40
C ALA A 23 -12.29 -4.61 1.57
N TYR A 24 -11.35 -5.41 2.08
CA TYR A 24 -10.73 -6.56 1.38
C TYR A 24 -11.28 -7.94 1.85
N ARG A 25 -12.31 -7.92 2.71
CA ARG A 25 -13.06 -9.09 3.21
C ARG A 25 -12.17 -10.23 3.74
N LYS A 26 -12.01 -11.29 2.94
CA LYS A 26 -11.37 -12.57 3.32
C LYS A 26 -9.94 -12.72 2.79
N GLU A 27 -9.43 -11.73 2.07
CA GLU A 27 -8.11 -11.82 1.44
C GLU A 27 -6.98 -11.29 2.33
N LEU A 28 -7.33 -10.56 3.40
CA LEU A 28 -6.37 -10.00 4.35
C LEU A 28 -6.01 -11.01 5.44
N THR A 29 -4.73 -11.34 5.56
CA THR A 29 -4.19 -12.23 6.60
C THR A 29 -3.51 -11.43 7.72
N PRO A 30 -3.28 -12.03 8.91
CA PRO A 30 -2.62 -11.34 10.02
C PRO A 30 -1.19 -10.83 9.73
N ASN A 31 -0.55 -11.33 8.67
CA ASN A 31 0.81 -10.94 8.26
C ASN A 31 0.79 -9.81 7.21
N MET A 32 -0.36 -9.19 6.97
CA MET A 32 -0.55 -8.12 5.99
C MET A 32 -1.05 -6.85 6.67
N PHE A 33 -0.72 -5.70 6.10
CA PHE A 33 -1.27 -4.41 6.48
C PHE A 33 -1.62 -3.63 5.22
N CYS A 34 -2.34 -2.52 5.39
CA CYS A 34 -2.76 -1.68 4.28
C CYS A 34 -2.19 -0.29 4.47
N ALA A 35 -1.83 0.37 3.37
CA ALA A 35 -1.32 1.72 3.39
C ALA A 35 -2.01 2.55 2.30
N GLY A 36 -2.51 3.73 2.66
CA GLY A 36 -3.23 4.65 1.78
C GLY A 36 -4.56 5.14 2.37
N THR A 37 -5.17 6.12 1.71
CA THR A 37 -6.50 6.66 2.04
C THR A 37 -7.50 6.36 0.94
N GLN A 38 -8.79 6.39 1.31
CA GLN A 38 -9.91 6.14 0.39
C GLN A 38 -10.08 7.26 -0.66
N GLU A 39 -9.46 8.42 -0.42
CA GLU A 39 -9.49 9.60 -1.30
C GLU A 39 -8.50 9.51 -2.48
N GLY A 40 -7.78 8.40 -2.61
CA GLY A 40 -6.84 8.18 -3.70
C GLY A 40 -5.48 8.76 -3.38
N THR A 41 -4.68 7.98 -2.64
CA THR A 41 -3.25 8.24 -2.47
C THR A 41 -2.47 7.54 -3.60
N PRO A 42 -1.31 8.05 -4.05
CA PRO A 42 -0.42 7.28 -4.92
C PRO A 42 -0.16 5.89 -4.32
N ALA A 43 -0.71 4.87 -4.97
CA ALA A 43 -0.64 3.49 -4.52
C ALA A 43 0.39 2.72 -5.36
N PRO A 44 1.08 1.73 -4.76
CA PRO A 44 1.84 0.76 -5.53
C PRO A 44 0.96 0.11 -6.61
N CYS A 45 1.52 -0.08 -7.80
CA CYS A 45 0.82 -0.70 -8.92
C CYS A 45 1.60 -1.94 -9.42
N HIS A 46 1.25 -2.41 -10.62
CA HIS A 46 1.97 -3.49 -11.28
C HIS A 46 3.45 -3.11 -11.48
N GLY A 47 4.36 -4.00 -11.07
CA GLY A 47 5.81 -3.75 -11.11
C GLY A 47 6.41 -3.19 -9.81
N ASP A 48 5.60 -2.96 -8.78
CA ASP A 48 6.07 -2.49 -7.46
C ASP A 48 6.16 -3.60 -6.39
N SER A 49 5.76 -4.83 -6.73
CA SER A 49 5.87 -5.98 -5.83
C SER A 49 7.33 -6.22 -5.39
N GLY A 50 7.55 -6.33 -4.08
CA GLY A 50 8.88 -6.52 -3.48
C GLY A 50 9.65 -5.23 -3.18
N ARG A 51 9.10 -4.04 -3.51
CA ARG A 51 9.69 -2.77 -3.09
C ARG A 51 9.53 -2.56 -1.57
N PRO A 52 10.48 -1.86 -0.92
CA PRO A 52 10.39 -1.59 0.51
C PRO A 52 9.30 -0.57 0.83
N TYR A 53 8.64 -0.75 1.97
CA TYR A 53 7.88 0.29 2.65
C TYR A 53 8.70 0.78 3.84
N LEU A 54 8.95 2.09 3.90
CA LEU A 54 9.71 2.72 4.98
C LEU A 54 8.77 3.62 5.78
N SER A 55 8.68 3.39 7.08
CA SER A 55 8.02 4.29 8.03
C SER A 55 9.04 4.82 9.03
N GLU A 56 9.00 6.12 9.27
CA GLU A 56 9.75 6.71 10.39
C GLU A 56 8.89 6.62 11.64
N LEU A 57 9.41 5.97 12.69
CA LEU A 57 8.86 6.11 14.04
C LEU A 57 9.19 7.53 14.51
N ARG A 58 8.16 8.35 14.69
CA ARG A 58 8.25 9.55 15.54
C ARG A 58 7.74 9.22 16.92
#